data_AF-A0A7J2PVC0-F1
#
_entry.id   AF-A0A7J2PVC0-F1
#
_cell.length_a   1.000
_cell.length_b   1.000
_cell.length_c   1.000
_cell.angle_alpha   90.00
_cell.angle_beta   90.00
_cell.angle_gamma   90.00
#
_symmetry.space_group_name_H-M   'P 1'
#
loop_
_entity.id
_entity.type
_entity.pdbx_description
1 polymer ?
#
loop_
_entity_poly.entity_id
_entity_poly.type
_entity_poly.pdbx_seq_one_letter_code
_entity_poly.pdbx_strand_id
1 'polypeptide(L)'
;IEKLRQEIFNLEHVVGVHDLKIRVSGKSLFLEVHLSVEDHISIIHANVIIKSIRNMSDKIFPLYDVECIVEMNPLASEKSIGEELVNLIYSMKSEYPHIINFKDLNIFRLENNYILSLIVVVNEKLLLSEAHQICTIFESDLRKQAPFISRIITHIESEMYGRTLSSNQIKCDDVGPEMLEHISKIVEGVLRNHSQVKGYHGLEFWATLDYYLLELHVFFDGTLNISETHNYTSEIEKLIRNELGIDNLDAIFLHSEPIEGRTDGILF
;
A
#
# COMPACT_ATOMS: atom_id res chain seq x y z
N ILE A 1 3.61 -14.28 20.02
CA ILE A 1 2.88 -14.95 18.92
C ILE A 1 1.39 -15.09 19.25
N GLU A 2 1.01 -15.71 20.36
CA GLU A 2 -0.41 -15.89 20.73
C GLU A 2 -1.14 -14.57 20.97
N LYS A 3 -0.47 -13.59 21.61
CA LYS A 3 -1.00 -12.23 21.75
C LYS A 3 -1.33 -11.59 20.40
N LEU A 4 -0.42 -11.70 19.42
CA LEU A 4 -0.63 -11.20 18.07
C LEU A 4 -1.81 -11.91 17.41
N ARG A 5 -1.91 -13.24 17.54
CA ARG A 5 -3.03 -14.02 17.01
C ARG A 5 -4.38 -13.53 17.54
N GLN A 6 -4.47 -13.27 18.84
CA GLN A 6 -5.68 -12.75 19.48
C GLN A 6 -6.03 -11.33 19.03
N GLU A 7 -5.03 -10.44 18.95
CA GLU A 7 -5.24 -9.06 18.47
C GLU A 7 -5.71 -9.05 17.00
N ILE A 8 -5.16 -9.92 16.15
CA ILE A 8 -5.60 -10.09 14.76
C ILE A 8 -7.01 -10.65 14.69
N PHE A 9 -7.35 -11.65 15.52
CA PHE A 9 -8.70 -12.21 15.53
C PHE A 9 -9.78 -11.19 15.92
N ASN A 10 -9.42 -10.19 16.72
CA ASN A 10 -10.34 -9.13 17.16
C ASN A 10 -10.53 -8.00 16.12
N LEU A 11 -9.86 -8.07 14.97
CA LEU A 11 -10.07 -7.15 13.85
C LEU A 11 -11.49 -7.25 13.31
N GLU A 12 -12.10 -6.11 12.97
CA GLU A 12 -13.34 -6.11 12.20
C GLU A 12 -13.16 -6.85 10.86
N HIS A 13 -14.19 -7.57 10.43
CA HIS A 13 -14.21 -8.45 9.26
C HIS A 13 -13.30 -9.68 9.30
N VAL A 14 -12.48 -9.88 10.35
CA VAL A 14 -11.71 -11.12 10.52
C VAL A 14 -12.58 -12.17 11.20
N VAL A 15 -12.77 -13.29 10.52
CA VAL A 15 -13.59 -14.42 11.00
C VAL A 15 -12.74 -15.54 11.57
N GLY A 16 -11.45 -15.59 11.22
CA GLY A 16 -10.53 -16.58 11.77
C GLY A 16 -9.07 -16.27 11.47
N VAL A 17 -8.16 -16.77 12.31
CA VAL A 17 -6.72 -16.77 12.06
C VAL A 17 -6.28 -18.23 11.97
N HIS A 18 -5.90 -18.67 10.78
CA HIS A 18 -5.59 -20.07 10.47
C HIS A 18 -4.14 -20.39 10.79
N ASP A 19 -3.23 -19.57 10.26
CA ASP A 19 -1.80 -19.76 10.43
C ASP A 19 -1.11 -18.45 10.75
N LEU A 20 -0.06 -18.56 11.56
CA LEU A 20 0.80 -17.45 11.94
C LEU A 20 2.20 -18.02 12.12
N LYS A 21 3.03 -17.89 11.08
CA LYS A 21 4.41 -18.38 11.08
C LYS A 21 5.38 -17.21 11.27
N ILE A 22 6.42 -17.45 12.05
CA ILE A 22 7.50 -16.48 12.27
C ILE A 22 8.83 -17.15 11.92
N ARG A 23 9.66 -16.49 11.14
CA ARG A 23 11.06 -16.87 10.89
C ARG A 23 11.95 -15.67 11.15
N VAL A 24 13.09 -15.87 11.80
CA VAL A 24 14.04 -14.80 12.12
C VAL A 24 15.37 -15.09 11.43
N SER A 25 15.94 -14.06 10.79
CA SER A 25 17.25 -14.11 10.16
C SER A 25 18.00 -12.79 10.43
N GLY A 26 18.94 -12.82 11.38
CA GLY A 26 19.66 -11.62 11.79
C GLY A 26 18.72 -10.57 12.39
N LYS A 27 18.66 -9.38 11.77
CA LYS A 27 17.72 -8.30 12.14
C LYS A 27 16.36 -8.40 11.45
N SER A 28 16.20 -9.28 10.48
CA SER A 28 14.95 -9.42 9.73
C SER A 28 14.04 -10.46 10.40
N LEU A 29 12.74 -10.14 10.48
CA LEU A 29 11.70 -11.06 10.94
C LEU A 29 10.66 -11.22 9.83
N PHE A 30 10.47 -12.45 9.36
CA PHE A 30 9.45 -12.80 8.40
C PHE A 30 8.20 -13.28 9.14
N LEU A 31 7.10 -12.55 8.98
CA LEU A 31 5.80 -12.85 9.56
C LEU A 31 4.82 -13.23 8.46
N GLU A 32 4.35 -14.47 8.47
CA GLU A 32 3.34 -14.97 7.53
C GLU A 32 2.02 -15.13 8.29
N VAL A 33 0.96 -14.47 7.85
CA VAL A 33 -0.36 -14.49 8.48
C VAL A 33 -1.40 -14.96 7.47
N HIS A 34 -2.05 -16.09 7.77
CA HIS A 34 -3.18 -16.61 7.01
C HIS A 34 -4.45 -16.45 7.81
N LEU A 35 -5.42 -15.73 7.27
CA LEU A 35 -6.65 -15.41 7.96
C LEU A 35 -7.88 -15.56 7.04
N SER A 36 -9.02 -15.83 7.67
CA SER A 36 -10.32 -15.77 7.01
C SER A 36 -11.00 -14.45 7.30
N VAL A 37 -11.61 -13.89 6.27
CA VAL A 37 -12.42 -12.68 6.33
C VAL A 37 -13.86 -12.97 5.89
N GLU A 38 -14.74 -12.00 6.09
CA GLU A 38 -16.10 -12.02 5.55
C GLU A 38 -16.10 -12.17 4.01
N ASP A 39 -17.12 -12.86 3.47
CA ASP A 39 -17.16 -13.29 2.07
C ASP A 39 -17.12 -12.16 1.02
N HIS A 40 -17.42 -10.92 1.42
CA HIS A 40 -17.51 -9.75 0.53
C HIS A 40 -16.66 -8.58 1.03
N ILE A 41 -15.49 -8.85 1.62
CA ILE A 41 -14.60 -7.78 2.08
C ILE A 41 -14.22 -6.83 0.92
N SER A 42 -14.22 -5.52 1.18
CA SER A 42 -13.74 -4.54 0.20
C SER A 42 -12.21 -4.46 0.21
N ILE A 43 -11.60 -3.97 -0.87
CA ILE A 43 -10.14 -3.71 -0.92
C ILE A 43 -9.73 -2.75 0.22
N ILE A 44 -10.57 -1.76 0.51
CA ILE A 44 -10.35 -0.78 1.58
C ILE A 44 -10.27 -1.49 2.94
N HIS A 45 -11.25 -2.33 3.27
CA HIS A 45 -11.24 -3.08 4.54
C HIS A 45 -10.09 -4.10 4.61
N ALA A 46 -9.75 -4.74 3.49
CA ALA A 46 -8.63 -5.66 3.46
C ALA A 46 -7.28 -4.94 3.70
N ASN A 47 -7.10 -3.75 3.10
CA ASN A 47 -5.96 -2.86 3.38
C ASN A 47 -5.90 -2.42 4.84
N VAL A 48 -7.05 -2.16 5.46
CA VAL A 48 -7.13 -1.83 6.89
C VAL A 48 -6.63 -2.99 7.77
N ILE A 49 -7.06 -4.21 7.50
CA ILE A 49 -6.63 -5.41 8.24
C ILE A 49 -5.11 -5.57 8.13
N ILE A 50 -4.53 -5.42 6.93
CA ILE A 50 -3.08 -5.49 6.71
C ILE A 50 -2.33 -4.47 7.56
N LYS A 51 -2.72 -3.19 7.45
CA LYS A 51 -2.07 -2.10 8.19
C LYS A 51 -2.09 -2.38 9.68
N SER A 52 -3.21 -2.90 10.18
CA SER A 52 -3.35 -3.25 11.58
C SER A 52 -2.44 -4.40 12.01
N ILE A 53 -2.32 -5.45 11.20
CA ILE A 53 -1.39 -6.56 11.44
C ILE A 53 0.06 -6.04 11.49
N ARG A 54 0.44 -5.14 10.58
CA ARG A 54 1.77 -4.51 10.56
C ARG A 54 2.01 -3.68 11.81
N ASN A 55 1.09 -2.79 12.17
CA ASN A 55 1.18 -2.02 13.42
C ASN A 55 1.38 -2.89 14.65
N MET A 56 0.62 -3.98 14.74
CA MET A 56 0.75 -4.93 15.84
C MET A 56 2.12 -5.62 15.80
N SER A 57 2.58 -6.04 14.63
CA SER A 57 3.88 -6.70 14.48
C SER A 57 5.04 -5.77 14.84
N ASP A 58 5.02 -4.51 14.41
CA ASP A 58 6.05 -3.51 14.77
C ASP A 58 6.10 -3.23 16.27
N LYS A 59 4.93 -3.11 16.91
CA LYS A 59 4.84 -2.92 18.37
C LYS A 59 5.34 -4.14 19.14
N ILE A 60 5.10 -5.34 18.62
CA ILE A 60 5.48 -6.60 19.26
C ILE A 60 6.96 -6.94 18.99
N PHE A 61 7.48 -6.57 17.83
CA PHE A 61 8.84 -6.86 17.38
C PHE A 61 9.66 -5.59 17.08
N PRO A 62 9.75 -4.62 18.01
CA PRO A 62 10.34 -3.30 17.75
C PRO A 62 11.85 -3.32 17.50
N LEU A 63 12.49 -4.48 17.65
CA LEU A 63 13.94 -4.68 17.44
C LEU A 63 14.26 -5.32 16.09
N TYR A 64 13.24 -5.68 15.30
CA TYR A 64 13.38 -6.38 14.04
C TYR A 64 12.83 -5.54 12.88
N ASP A 65 13.44 -5.71 11.71
CA ASP A 65 12.89 -5.26 10.44
C ASP A 65 11.85 -6.31 9.99
N VAL A 66 10.57 -6.05 10.24
CA VAL A 66 9.49 -7.02 9.98
C VAL A 66 9.08 -6.99 8.51
N GLU A 67 9.23 -8.10 7.82
CA GLU A 67 8.64 -8.35 6.50
C GLU A 67 7.38 -9.21 6.70
N CYS A 68 6.22 -8.65 6.33
CA CYS A 68 4.94 -9.29 6.56
C CYS A 68 4.29 -9.75 5.26
N ILE A 69 3.88 -11.02 5.22
CA ILE A 69 3.04 -11.59 4.18
C ILE A 69 1.66 -11.84 4.81
N VAL A 70 0.62 -11.26 4.22
CA VAL A 70 -0.75 -11.45 4.68
C VAL A 70 -1.59 -12.05 3.57
N GLU A 71 -2.12 -13.24 3.81
CA GLU A 71 -3.07 -13.91 2.92
C GLU A 71 -4.46 -13.91 3.57
N MET A 72 -5.43 -13.34 2.85
CA MET A 72 -6.82 -13.23 3.29
C MET A 72 -7.74 -13.94 2.32
N ASN A 73 -8.48 -14.93 2.84
CA ASN A 73 -9.44 -15.69 2.06
C ASN A 73 -10.86 -15.56 2.66
N PRO A 74 -11.90 -15.38 1.83
CA PRO A 74 -13.29 -15.65 2.21
C PRO A 74 -13.44 -17.01 2.90
N LEU A 75 -14.51 -17.24 3.66
CA LEU A 75 -14.73 -18.47 4.40
C LEU A 75 -14.90 -19.68 3.46
N ALA A 76 -13.78 -20.29 3.06
CA ALA A 76 -13.68 -21.57 2.41
C ALA A 76 -12.32 -22.19 2.74
N SER A 77 -12.32 -23.50 2.99
CA SER A 77 -11.13 -24.31 3.33
C SER A 77 -10.24 -24.54 2.10
N GLU A 78 -9.76 -23.46 1.49
CA GLU A 78 -8.89 -23.54 0.33
C GLU A 78 -7.41 -23.57 0.71
N LYS A 79 -6.63 -24.19 -0.17
CA LYS A 79 -5.18 -24.29 -0.02
C LYS A 79 -4.58 -22.90 -0.25
N SER A 80 -3.75 -22.44 0.69
CA SER A 80 -2.96 -21.21 0.55
C SER A 80 -2.17 -21.23 -0.75
N ILE A 81 -2.25 -20.14 -1.50
CA ILE A 81 -1.44 -19.89 -2.70
C ILE A 81 -0.26 -18.96 -2.42
N GLY A 82 -0.17 -18.41 -1.21
CA GLY A 82 0.81 -17.40 -0.84
C GLY A 82 2.25 -17.85 -1.05
N GLU A 83 2.60 -19.05 -0.58
CA GLU A 83 3.96 -19.57 -0.75
C GLU A 83 4.35 -19.74 -2.23
N GLU A 84 3.43 -20.20 -3.09
CA GLU A 84 3.69 -20.37 -4.52
C GLU A 84 3.90 -19.02 -5.21
N LEU A 85 3.04 -18.03 -4.92
CA LEU A 85 3.13 -16.71 -5.51
C LEU A 85 4.37 -15.94 -5.04
N VAL A 86 4.72 -16.04 -3.75
CA VAL A 86 5.93 -15.44 -3.19
C VAL A 86 7.17 -16.03 -3.88
N ASN A 87 7.24 -17.35 -4.01
CA ASN A 87 8.35 -18.00 -4.71
C ASN A 87 8.45 -17.56 -6.17
N LEU A 88 7.31 -17.44 -6.87
CA LEU A 88 7.26 -16.93 -8.24
C LEU A 88 7.84 -15.51 -8.31
N ILE A 89 7.35 -14.58 -7.51
CA ILE A 89 7.80 -13.17 -7.48
C ILE A 89 9.30 -13.08 -7.22
N TYR A 90 9.80 -13.81 -6.22
CA TYR A 90 11.23 -13.80 -5.89
C TYR A 90 12.09 -14.50 -6.95
N SER A 91 11.56 -15.50 -7.67
CA SER A 91 12.26 -16.12 -8.81
C SER A 91 12.38 -15.17 -10.01
N MET A 92 11.30 -14.44 -10.30
CA MET A 92 11.26 -13.44 -11.37
C MET A 92 12.22 -12.29 -11.12
N LYS A 93 12.49 -11.93 -9.84
CA LYS A 93 13.39 -10.85 -9.46
C LYS A 93 14.72 -10.83 -10.22
N SER A 94 15.29 -12.01 -10.51
CA SER A 94 16.58 -12.11 -11.23
C SER A 94 16.56 -11.52 -12.64
N GLU A 95 15.38 -11.36 -13.25
CA GLU A 95 15.18 -10.75 -14.56
C GLU A 95 15.08 -9.21 -14.49
N TYR A 96 14.97 -8.65 -13.28
CA TYR A 96 14.73 -7.23 -13.01
C TYR A 96 15.84 -6.63 -12.13
N PRO A 97 17.04 -6.33 -12.68
CA PRO A 97 18.21 -5.90 -11.89
C PRO A 97 18.01 -4.58 -11.13
N HIS A 98 17.03 -3.77 -11.53
CA HIS A 98 16.68 -2.50 -10.91
C HIS A 98 15.70 -2.65 -9.74
N ILE A 99 15.07 -3.83 -9.59
CA ILE A 99 14.26 -4.17 -8.42
C ILE A 99 15.18 -4.75 -7.34
N ILE A 100 15.40 -3.96 -6.30
CA ILE A 100 16.29 -4.29 -5.18
C ILE A 100 15.62 -5.30 -4.27
N ASN A 101 14.34 -5.12 -3.96
CA ASN A 101 13.57 -6.06 -3.15
C ASN A 101 12.07 -5.92 -3.39
N PHE A 102 11.31 -6.87 -2.85
CA PHE A 102 9.88 -6.71 -2.62
C PHE A 102 9.61 -6.60 -1.12
N LYS A 103 8.56 -5.90 -0.74
CA LYS A 103 8.08 -5.84 0.65
C LYS A 103 6.57 -5.95 0.65
N ASP A 104 6.00 -6.24 1.82
CA ASP A 104 4.60 -6.00 2.09
C ASP A 104 3.67 -6.70 1.09
N LEU A 105 3.95 -7.98 0.82
CA LEU A 105 3.22 -8.83 -0.10
C LEU A 105 1.88 -9.23 0.52
N ASN A 106 0.78 -8.78 -0.09
CA ASN A 106 -0.57 -9.06 0.37
C ASN A 106 -1.39 -9.71 -0.72
N ILE A 107 -2.09 -10.77 -0.34
CA ILE A 107 -2.90 -11.56 -1.25
C ILE A 107 -4.30 -11.56 -0.70
N PHE A 108 -5.22 -11.06 -1.53
CA PHE A 108 -6.63 -11.04 -1.23
C PHE A 108 -7.36 -11.89 -2.24
N ARG A 109 -8.44 -12.50 -1.80
CA ARG A 109 -9.42 -13.07 -2.72
C ARG A 109 -10.72 -12.31 -2.63
N LEU A 110 -11.17 -11.80 -3.77
CA LEU A 110 -12.51 -11.24 -3.94
C LEU A 110 -13.29 -12.19 -4.86
N GLU A 111 -14.37 -12.77 -4.33
CA GLU A 111 -15.12 -13.84 -5.00
C GLU A 111 -14.19 -14.99 -5.45
N ASN A 112 -14.01 -15.17 -6.77
CA ASN A 112 -13.17 -16.20 -7.39
C ASN A 112 -11.83 -15.67 -7.90
N ASN A 113 -11.49 -14.41 -7.62
CA ASN A 113 -10.33 -13.73 -8.19
C ASN A 113 -9.32 -13.34 -7.11
N TYR A 114 -8.04 -13.49 -7.42
CA TYR A 114 -6.97 -13.01 -6.55
C TYR A 114 -6.58 -11.57 -6.91
N ILE A 115 -6.27 -10.80 -5.87
CA ILE A 115 -5.66 -9.48 -5.94
C ILE A 115 -4.34 -9.56 -5.19
N LEU A 116 -3.27 -9.12 -5.85
CA LEU A 116 -1.94 -9.00 -5.26
C LEU A 116 -1.66 -7.52 -5.02
N SER A 117 -1.23 -7.17 -3.82
CA SER A 117 -0.66 -5.86 -3.50
C SER A 117 0.76 -6.06 -2.99
N LEU A 118 1.72 -5.29 -3.48
CA LEU A 118 3.11 -5.38 -3.06
C LEU A 118 3.85 -4.05 -3.19
N ILE A 119 4.90 -3.91 -2.41
CA ILE A 119 5.88 -2.83 -2.56
C ILE A 119 7.05 -3.35 -3.38
N VAL A 120 7.40 -2.62 -4.44
CA VAL A 120 8.60 -2.83 -5.24
C VAL A 120 9.64 -1.79 -4.81
N VAL A 121 10.72 -2.27 -4.21
CA VAL A 121 11.84 -1.43 -3.78
C VAL A 121 12.83 -1.31 -4.92
N VAL A 122 13.06 -0.09 -5.38
CA VAL A 122 13.95 0.22 -6.51
C VAL A 122 15.10 1.12 -6.10
N ASN A 123 16.10 1.25 -6.97
CA ASN A 123 17.22 2.16 -6.73
C ASN A 123 16.74 3.62 -6.72
N GLU A 124 17.14 4.39 -5.71
CA GLU A 124 16.70 5.77 -5.52
C GLU A 124 17.08 6.73 -6.66
N LYS A 125 18.09 6.36 -7.46
CA LYS A 125 18.61 7.17 -8.58
C LYS A 125 17.85 6.93 -9.88
N LEU A 126 16.96 5.95 -9.93
CA LEU A 126 16.11 5.73 -11.11
C LEU A 126 15.18 6.92 -11.30
N LEU A 127 14.90 7.21 -12.56
CA LEU A 127 13.84 8.15 -12.92
C LEU A 127 12.48 7.55 -12.54
N LEU A 128 11.53 8.41 -12.19
CA LEU A 128 10.16 7.99 -11.87
C LEU A 128 9.52 7.23 -13.03
N SER A 129 9.73 7.72 -14.26
CA SER A 129 9.28 7.07 -15.49
C SER A 129 9.90 5.68 -15.68
N GLU A 130 11.20 5.53 -15.42
CA GLU A 130 11.91 4.25 -15.53
C GLU A 130 11.39 3.25 -14.49
N ALA A 131 11.27 3.67 -13.23
CA ALA A 131 10.76 2.85 -12.15
C ALA A 131 9.32 2.38 -12.43
N HIS A 132 8.47 3.29 -12.90
CA HIS A 132 7.09 2.97 -13.29
C HIS A 132 7.05 1.99 -14.46
N GLN A 133 7.90 2.18 -15.48
CA GLN A 133 7.99 1.28 -16.63
C GLN A 133 8.46 -0.12 -16.20
N ILE A 134 9.47 -0.21 -15.33
CA ILE A 134 9.95 -1.49 -14.77
C ILE A 134 8.79 -2.21 -14.06
N CYS A 135 8.03 -1.51 -13.22
CA CYS A 135 6.88 -2.09 -12.52
C CYS A 135 5.79 -2.53 -13.49
N THR A 136 5.49 -1.72 -14.51
CA THR A 136 4.49 -2.06 -15.55
C THR A 136 4.86 -3.35 -16.28
N ILE A 137 6.14 -3.53 -16.62
CA ILE A 137 6.64 -4.73 -17.29
C ILE A 137 6.56 -5.93 -16.32
N PHE A 138 7.02 -5.75 -15.08
CA PHE A 138 6.96 -6.77 -14.04
C PHE A 138 5.52 -7.27 -13.79
N GLU A 139 4.55 -6.36 -13.67
CA GLU A 139 3.14 -6.70 -13.50
C GLU A 139 2.58 -7.48 -14.71
N SER A 140 2.96 -7.08 -15.92
CA SER A 140 2.54 -7.75 -17.16
C SER A 140 3.05 -9.19 -17.21
N ASP A 141 4.33 -9.39 -16.89
CA ASP A 141 4.94 -10.71 -16.89
C ASP A 141 4.43 -11.58 -15.74
N LEU A 142 4.20 -11.00 -14.56
CA LEU A 142 3.62 -11.71 -13.43
C LEU A 142 2.20 -12.16 -13.76
N ARG A 143 1.39 -11.32 -14.41
CA ARG A 143 0.03 -11.69 -14.84
C ARG A 143 0.03 -12.81 -15.90
N LYS A 144 1.05 -12.89 -16.76
CA LYS A 144 1.19 -14.01 -17.71
C LYS A 144 1.49 -15.33 -17.00
N GLN A 145 2.32 -15.30 -15.95
CA GLN A 145 2.73 -16.50 -15.20
C GLN A 145 1.69 -16.91 -14.15
N ALA A 146 0.93 -15.96 -13.60
CA ALA A 146 -0.12 -16.16 -12.61
C ALA A 146 -1.47 -15.58 -13.11
N PRO A 147 -2.11 -16.20 -14.12
CA PRO A 147 -3.34 -15.69 -14.74
C PRO A 147 -4.57 -15.68 -13.81
N PHE A 148 -4.50 -16.37 -12.66
CA PHE A 148 -5.53 -16.35 -11.62
C PHE A 148 -5.53 -15.04 -10.80
N ILE A 149 -4.50 -14.19 -10.97
CA ILE A 149 -4.45 -12.85 -10.37
C ILE A 149 -5.16 -11.87 -11.30
N SER A 150 -6.34 -11.44 -10.88
CA SER A 150 -7.15 -10.47 -11.61
C SER A 150 -6.56 -9.06 -11.58
N ARG A 151 -5.95 -8.66 -10.45
CA ARG A 151 -5.44 -7.31 -10.21
C ARG A 151 -4.12 -7.37 -9.45
N ILE A 152 -3.14 -6.60 -9.91
CA ILE A 152 -1.86 -6.36 -9.22
C ILE A 152 -1.81 -4.88 -8.89
N ILE A 153 -1.43 -4.55 -7.66
CA ILE A 153 -1.30 -3.19 -7.14
C ILE A 153 0.13 -3.04 -6.66
N THR A 154 0.94 -2.28 -7.41
CA THR A 154 2.34 -2.04 -7.06
C THR A 154 2.51 -0.66 -6.46
N HIS A 155 3.21 -0.59 -5.34
CA HIS A 155 3.74 0.66 -4.79
C HIS A 155 5.25 0.70 -4.99
N ILE A 156 5.78 1.83 -5.46
CA ILE A 156 7.21 1.98 -5.72
C ILE A 156 7.85 2.72 -4.55
N GLU A 157 8.85 2.10 -3.94
CA GLU A 157 9.64 2.71 -2.86
C GLU A 157 11.13 2.73 -3.19
N SER A 158 11.87 3.65 -2.57
CA SER A 158 13.33 3.69 -2.66
C SER A 158 13.98 2.78 -1.61
N GLU A 159 15.21 2.33 -1.89
CA GLU A 159 16.02 1.56 -0.93
C GLU A 159 16.29 2.27 0.41
N MET A 160 16.22 3.60 0.44
CA MET A 160 16.39 4.42 1.64
C MET A 160 15.13 4.47 2.52
N TYR A 161 14.00 3.92 2.07
CA TYR A 161 12.76 3.93 2.83
C TYR A 161 12.78 2.84 3.92
N GLY A 162 13.24 3.25 5.10
CA GLY A 162 13.14 2.52 6.35
C GLY A 162 12.22 3.28 7.30
N ARG A 163 10.91 3.31 7.03
CA ARG A 163 9.93 3.73 8.04
C ARG A 163 8.53 3.17 7.80
N THR A 164 8.16 2.29 8.72
CA THR A 164 6.83 1.81 9.05
C THR A 164 5.77 2.91 9.01
N LEU A 165 4.75 2.76 8.16
CA LEU A 165 3.51 3.51 8.27
C LEU A 165 2.66 2.82 9.33
N SER A 166 2.62 3.41 10.54
CA SER A 166 1.70 3.01 11.58
C SER A 166 0.32 3.63 11.37
N SER A 167 -0.74 2.84 11.15
CA SER A 167 -2.13 3.31 11.33
C SER A 167 -3.06 2.18 11.78
N ASN A 168 -3.75 2.35 12.92
CA ASN A 168 -4.51 1.29 13.62
C ASN A 168 -5.92 1.12 13.01
N GLN A 169 -6.39 -0.09 12.68
CA GLN A 169 -7.80 -0.52 12.51
C GLN A 169 -8.87 0.56 12.26
N ILE A 170 -9.45 0.55 11.06
CA ILE A 170 -10.35 1.60 10.57
C ILE A 170 -11.66 1.03 10.05
N LYS A 171 -12.73 1.41 10.72
CA LYS A 171 -14.04 1.45 10.08
C LYS A 171 -14.12 2.77 9.32
N CYS A 172 -13.97 2.72 7.99
CA CYS A 172 -14.05 3.91 7.14
C CYS A 172 -15.49 4.13 6.71
N ASP A 173 -16.09 5.24 7.12
CA ASP A 173 -17.31 5.78 6.53
C ASP A 173 -16.94 6.82 5.45
N ASP A 174 -17.74 6.86 4.38
CA ASP A 174 -17.62 7.89 3.36
C ASP A 174 -17.91 9.26 4.00
N VAL A 175 -17.05 10.24 3.75
CA VAL A 175 -17.35 11.60 4.19
C VAL A 175 -18.48 12.14 3.33
N GLY A 176 -19.48 12.76 3.95
CA GLY A 176 -20.57 13.38 3.21
C GLY A 176 -20.05 14.31 2.11
N PRO A 177 -20.78 14.46 0.99
CA PRO A 177 -20.27 15.10 -0.23
C PRO A 177 -19.75 16.53 -0.03
N GLU A 178 -20.33 17.28 0.91
CA GLU A 178 -19.89 18.64 1.25
C GLU A 178 -18.48 18.67 1.86
N MET A 179 -18.15 17.68 2.70
CA MET A 179 -16.84 17.59 3.34
C MET A 179 -15.79 17.15 2.33
N LEU A 180 -16.11 16.19 1.45
CA LEU A 180 -15.22 15.77 0.38
C LEU A 180 -14.91 16.92 -0.59
N GLU A 181 -15.91 17.72 -0.95
CA GLU A 181 -15.71 18.90 -1.81
C GLU A 181 -14.79 19.92 -1.13
N HIS A 182 -15.00 20.20 0.16
CA HIS A 182 -14.16 21.11 0.93
C HIS A 182 -12.69 20.64 0.98
N ILE A 183 -12.47 19.37 1.30
CA ILE A 183 -11.13 18.76 1.37
C ILE A 183 -10.46 18.79 0.01
N SER A 184 -11.19 18.39 -1.05
CA SER A 184 -10.68 18.41 -2.42
C SER A 184 -10.18 19.79 -2.80
N LYS A 185 -10.91 20.85 -2.41
CA LYS A 185 -10.53 22.24 -2.71
C LYS A 185 -9.24 22.68 -2.01
N ILE A 186 -9.06 22.28 -0.75
CA ILE A 186 -7.85 22.58 0.03
C ILE A 186 -6.66 21.81 -0.55
N VAL A 187 -6.81 20.50 -0.75
CA VAL A 187 -5.77 19.63 -1.31
C VAL A 187 -5.36 20.10 -2.70
N GLU A 188 -6.32 20.39 -3.58
CA GLU A 188 -6.04 20.96 -4.90
C GLU A 188 -5.29 22.29 -4.81
N GLY A 189 -5.65 23.16 -3.85
CA GLY A 189 -4.94 24.41 -3.59
C GLY A 189 -3.47 24.20 -3.22
N VAL A 190 -3.18 23.24 -2.35
CA VAL A 190 -1.80 22.85 -1.99
C VAL A 190 -1.05 22.34 -3.22
N LEU A 191 -1.67 21.41 -3.97
CA LEU A 191 -1.05 20.79 -5.14
C LEU A 191 -0.75 21.81 -6.24
N ARG A 192 -1.68 22.72 -6.54
CA ARG A 192 -1.49 23.78 -7.54
C ARG A 192 -0.39 24.77 -7.19
N ASN A 193 -0.15 25.00 -5.89
CA ASN A 193 0.90 25.91 -5.43
C ASN A 193 2.30 25.26 -5.43
N HIS A 194 2.38 23.93 -5.53
CA HIS A 194 3.66 23.23 -5.55
C HIS A 194 4.22 23.11 -6.98
N SER A 195 5.29 23.85 -7.28
CA SER A 195 5.86 24.02 -8.64
C SER A 195 6.18 22.73 -9.42
N GLN A 196 6.44 21.62 -8.72
CA GLN A 196 6.80 20.34 -9.33
C GLN A 196 5.59 19.45 -9.66
N VAL A 197 4.41 19.75 -9.11
CA VAL A 197 3.19 18.97 -9.36
C VAL A 197 2.60 19.35 -10.72
N LYS A 198 2.23 18.34 -11.51
CA LYS A 198 1.66 18.48 -12.86
C LYS A 198 0.16 18.16 -12.92
N GLY A 199 -0.39 17.69 -11.81
CA GLY A 199 -1.78 17.33 -11.69
C GLY A 199 -1.97 16.24 -10.65
N TYR A 200 -3.20 15.72 -10.55
CA TYR A 200 -3.53 14.61 -9.67
C TYR A 200 -4.81 13.89 -10.11
N HIS A 201 -5.03 12.70 -9.57
CA HIS A 201 -6.30 11.97 -9.70
C HIS A 201 -6.54 11.09 -8.47
N GLY A 202 -7.70 10.43 -8.44
CA GLY A 202 -8.02 9.44 -7.41
C GLY A 202 -7.99 9.98 -5.98
N LEU A 203 -8.42 11.23 -5.77
CA LEU A 203 -8.52 11.78 -4.42
C LEU A 203 -9.67 11.08 -3.69
N GLU A 204 -9.31 10.33 -2.66
CA GLU A 204 -10.23 9.63 -1.78
C GLU A 204 -9.96 10.08 -0.34
N PHE A 205 -11.02 10.38 0.39
CA PHE A 205 -10.94 10.76 1.79
C PHE A 205 -11.95 9.97 2.58
N TRP A 206 -11.51 9.41 3.70
CA TRP A 206 -12.33 8.54 4.52
C TRP A 206 -12.34 9.06 5.95
N ALA A 207 -13.55 9.10 6.52
CA ALA A 207 -13.72 9.31 7.94
C ALA A 207 -13.73 7.98 8.64
N THR A 208 -13.24 7.97 9.85
CA THR A 208 -13.20 6.80 10.71
C THR A 208 -13.79 7.18 12.05
N LEU A 209 -14.08 6.19 12.90
CA LEU A 209 -14.62 6.46 14.24
C LEU A 209 -13.75 7.45 15.03
N ASP A 210 -12.43 7.38 14.88
CA ASP A 210 -11.49 8.16 15.68
C ASP A 210 -10.56 9.08 14.86
N TYR A 211 -10.53 8.94 13.54
CA TYR A 211 -9.56 9.65 12.70
C TYR A 211 -9.98 9.77 11.24
N TYR A 212 -9.08 10.28 10.39
CA TYR A 212 -9.28 10.48 8.96
C TYR A 212 -8.11 9.95 8.15
N LEU A 213 -8.39 9.53 6.92
CA LEU A 213 -7.41 9.04 5.97
C LEU A 213 -7.60 9.76 4.63
N LEU A 214 -6.50 10.15 3.99
CA LEU A 214 -6.49 10.76 2.66
C LEU A 214 -5.60 9.91 1.74
N GLU A 215 -6.05 9.61 0.54
CA GLU A 215 -5.24 9.00 -0.53
C GLU A 215 -5.41 9.80 -1.80
N LEU A 216 -4.31 10.02 -2.53
CA LEU A 216 -4.37 10.56 -3.89
C LEU A 216 -3.14 10.19 -4.71
N HIS A 217 -3.30 10.24 -6.03
CA HIS A 217 -2.22 10.04 -6.99
C HIS A 217 -1.77 11.39 -7.53
N VAL A 218 -0.50 11.74 -7.35
CA VAL A 218 0.10 13.01 -7.76
C VAL A 218 0.94 12.81 -9.01
N PHE A 219 0.69 13.63 -10.04
CA PHE A 219 1.48 13.62 -11.25
C PHE A 219 2.73 14.52 -11.12
N PHE A 220 3.86 13.98 -11.53
CA PHE A 220 5.15 14.65 -11.58
C PHE A 220 5.77 14.53 -12.98
N ASP A 221 6.81 15.32 -13.24
CA ASP A 221 7.65 15.15 -14.42
C ASP A 221 8.41 13.81 -14.31
N GLY A 222 8.30 12.95 -15.32
CA GLY A 222 8.87 11.61 -15.31
C GLY A 222 10.41 11.60 -15.32
N THR A 223 11.06 12.75 -15.55
CA THR A 223 12.51 12.94 -15.48
C THR A 223 13.06 13.20 -14.08
N LEU A 224 12.17 13.37 -13.08
CA LEU A 224 12.58 13.42 -11.67
C LEU A 224 13.02 12.04 -11.21
N ASN A 225 14.05 11.98 -10.36
CA ASN A 225 14.40 10.72 -9.73
C ASN A 225 13.48 10.39 -8.53
N ILE A 226 13.49 9.13 -8.10
CA ILE A 226 12.65 8.66 -6.98
C ILE A 226 12.93 9.43 -5.69
N SER A 227 14.19 9.78 -5.42
CA SER A 227 14.56 10.55 -4.22
C SER A 227 13.97 11.97 -4.22
N GLU A 228 14.07 12.68 -5.34
CA GLU A 228 13.47 14.02 -5.53
C GLU A 228 11.95 13.95 -5.39
N THR A 229 11.34 12.99 -6.07
CA THR A 229 9.90 12.74 -6.02
C THR A 229 9.44 12.50 -4.58
N HIS A 230 10.15 11.65 -3.83
CA HIS A 230 9.86 11.40 -2.42
C HIS A 230 9.96 12.67 -1.55
N ASN A 231 10.96 13.51 -1.80
CA ASN A 231 11.12 14.77 -1.05
C ASN A 231 9.93 15.70 -1.28
N TYR A 232 9.49 15.86 -2.54
CA TYR A 232 8.30 16.65 -2.87
C TYR A 232 7.04 16.05 -2.24
N THR A 233 6.88 14.74 -2.33
CA THR A 233 5.74 14.04 -1.73
C THR A 233 5.70 14.23 -0.20
N SER A 234 6.84 14.13 0.48
CA SER A 234 6.96 14.38 1.93
C SER A 234 6.67 15.85 2.31
N GLU A 235 7.02 16.79 1.44
CA GLU A 235 6.70 18.21 1.63
C GLU A 235 5.20 18.47 1.46
N ILE A 236 4.63 17.96 0.37
CA ILE A 236 3.20 18.07 0.06
C ILE A 236 2.36 17.45 1.18
N GLU A 237 2.75 16.29 1.71
CA GLU A 237 2.07 15.67 2.85
C GLU A 237 1.98 16.64 4.05
N LYS A 238 3.10 17.27 4.41
CA LYS A 238 3.15 18.24 5.52
C LYS A 238 2.28 19.46 5.24
N LEU A 239 2.30 19.96 4.01
CA LEU A 239 1.47 21.11 3.61
C LEU A 239 -0.01 20.76 3.68
N ILE A 240 -0.43 19.63 3.12
CA ILE A 240 -1.81 19.14 3.21
C ILE A 240 -2.24 19.00 4.67
N ARG A 241 -1.40 18.38 5.51
CA ARG A 241 -1.70 18.19 6.94
C ARG A 241 -1.89 19.53 7.66
N ASN A 242 -1.04 20.51 7.37
CA ASN A 242 -1.13 21.85 7.98
C ASN A 242 -2.36 22.62 7.50
N GLU A 243 -2.65 22.60 6.20
CA GLU A 243 -3.76 23.37 5.60
C GLU A 243 -5.13 22.76 5.93
N LEU A 244 -5.23 21.43 6.02
CA LEU A 244 -6.48 20.78 6.45
C LEU A 244 -6.77 21.05 7.92
N GLY A 245 -5.74 21.15 8.77
CA GLY A 245 -5.91 21.44 10.20
C GLY A 245 -6.79 20.43 10.95
N ILE A 246 -6.84 19.19 10.47
CA ILE A 246 -7.64 18.11 11.06
C ILE A 246 -6.81 17.41 12.12
N ASP A 247 -7.15 17.60 13.40
CA ASP A 247 -6.40 17.08 14.54
C ASP A 247 -6.21 15.55 14.52
N ASN A 248 -7.15 14.81 13.92
CA ASN A 248 -7.10 13.35 13.81
C ASN A 248 -6.89 12.88 12.36
N LEU A 249 -6.16 13.59 11.50
CA LEU A 249 -5.76 13.06 10.19
C LEU A 249 -4.58 12.11 10.38
N ASP A 250 -4.81 10.80 10.45
CA ASP A 250 -3.78 9.84 10.85
C ASP A 250 -2.78 9.61 9.69
N ALA A 251 -3.30 9.34 8.50
CA ALA A 251 -2.48 9.00 7.34
C ALA A 251 -2.90 9.74 6.06
N ILE A 252 -1.88 10.18 5.31
CA ILE A 252 -2.00 10.74 3.96
C ILE A 252 -1.14 9.87 3.05
N PHE A 253 -1.75 9.21 2.07
CA PHE A 253 -1.07 8.38 1.08
C PHE A 253 -0.97 9.13 -0.24
N LEU A 254 0.24 9.38 -0.68
CA LEU A 254 0.51 10.08 -1.93
C LEU A 254 1.27 9.14 -2.86
N HIS A 255 0.59 8.66 -3.90
CA HIS A 255 1.23 7.86 -4.95
C HIS A 255 1.82 8.80 -5.98
N SER A 256 3.11 8.65 -6.27
CA SER A 256 3.78 9.51 -7.25
C SER A 256 3.76 8.83 -8.62
N GLU A 257 3.24 9.53 -9.62
CA GLU A 257 3.08 9.00 -10.97
C GLU A 257 3.68 9.94 -12.03
N PRO A 258 4.25 9.40 -13.12
CA PRO A 258 4.67 10.21 -14.27
C PRO A 258 3.45 10.80 -15.00
N ILE A 259 3.54 12.06 -15.42
CA ILE A 259 2.50 12.75 -16.20
C ILE A 259 2.42 12.27 -17.66
N GLU A 260 3.49 11.67 -18.18
CA GLU A 260 3.62 11.33 -19.60
C GLU A 260 2.50 10.38 -20.06
N GLY A 261 1.71 10.83 -21.03
CA GLY A 261 0.62 10.03 -21.61
C GLY A 261 -0.67 9.98 -20.79
N ARG A 262 -0.74 10.69 -19.65
CA ARG A 262 -1.97 10.80 -18.84
C ARG A 262 -2.96 11.76 -19.49
N THR A 263 -4.23 11.35 -19.50
CA THR A 263 -5.36 12.16 -20.00
C THR A 263 -6.54 12.19 -19.02
N ASP A 264 -6.40 11.45 -17.93
CA ASP A 264 -7.26 11.32 -16.78
C ASP A 264 -6.83 12.25 -15.65
N GLY A 265 -7.78 12.60 -14.77
CA GLY A 265 -7.52 13.47 -13.62
C GLY A 265 -7.59 14.98 -13.90
N ILE A 266 -7.07 15.76 -12.95
CA ILE A 266 -6.96 17.21 -13.03
C ILE A 266 -5.50 17.54 -13.34
N LEU A 267 -5.25 18.17 -14.50
CA LEU A 267 -3.93 18.53 -14.97
C LEU A 267 -3.66 20.03 -14.79
N PHE A 268 -2.41 20.40 -14.53
CA PHE A 268 -1.96 21.79 -14.27
C PHE A 268 -1.11 22.35 -15.40
#